data_AF-A0A3C1DC08-F1
#
_entry.id   AF-A0A3C1DC08-F1
#
_cell.length_a   1.000
_cell.length_b   1.000
_cell.length_c   1.000
_cell.angle_alpha   90.00
_cell.angle_beta   90.00
_cell.angle_gamma   90.00
#
_symmetry.space_group_name_H-M   'P 1'
#
loop_
_entity.id
_entity.type
_entity.pdbx_description
1 polymer ?
#
loop_
_entity_poly.entity_id
_entity_poly.type
_entity_poly.pdbx_seq_one_letter_code
_entity_poly.pdbx_strand_id
1 'polypeptide(L)'
;MAKKQGKKGKGGGKAAGGAGAGGPLAALFNLDAGTSRGDAVRAVLAQQGIRAKTVTVDMLGDPVGAIAGLTGFRHLKKPFEGEPPQVEFMLLHKVAGGRLDELLAALREADAVVGCKAQVTQHNRLWPFATLVNEVSREHEAMSAAADRTK
;
A
#
# COMPACT_ATOMS: atom_id res chain seq x y z
N MET A 1 -23.48 -38.89 -2.30
CA MET A 1 -23.83 -37.50 -1.95
C MET A 1 -22.60 -36.83 -1.35
N ALA A 2 -22.25 -35.65 -1.86
CA ALA A 2 -20.93 -35.06 -1.78
C ALA A 2 -20.62 -34.36 -0.43
N LYS A 3 -19.31 -34.34 -0.12
CA LYS A 3 -18.63 -33.67 0.99
C LYS A 3 -18.98 -32.17 1.11
N LYS A 4 -19.03 -31.65 2.34
CA LYS A 4 -18.31 -30.40 2.68
C LYS A 4 -18.10 -30.25 4.19
N GLN A 5 -16.85 -30.52 4.61
CA GLN A 5 -16.27 -30.02 5.85
C GLN A 5 -16.16 -28.49 5.75
N GLY A 6 -16.88 -27.77 6.59
CA GLY A 6 -16.69 -26.34 6.80
C GLY A 6 -15.43 -26.09 7.63
N LYS A 7 -14.31 -25.84 6.96
CA LYS A 7 -13.06 -25.39 7.57
C LYS A 7 -13.25 -23.93 8.01
N LYS A 8 -13.57 -23.70 9.29
CA LYS A 8 -13.51 -22.36 9.91
C LYS A 8 -12.04 -21.90 9.89
N GLY A 9 -11.71 -21.04 8.94
CA GLY A 9 -10.46 -20.28 8.93
C GLY A 9 -10.45 -19.34 10.13
N LYS A 10 -9.64 -19.68 11.13
CA LYS A 10 -9.35 -18.85 12.30
C LYS A 10 -8.34 -17.76 11.87
N GLY A 11 -8.82 -16.73 11.17
CA GLY A 11 -8.05 -15.54 10.80
C GLY A 11 -8.13 -14.48 11.87
N GLY A 12 -7.79 -14.82 13.13
CA GLY A 12 -7.63 -13.86 14.21
C GLY A 12 -6.30 -13.12 14.07
N GLY A 13 -6.14 -12.35 13.00
CA GLY A 13 -5.02 -11.43 12.82
C GLY A 13 -5.18 -10.27 13.79
N LYS A 14 -4.48 -10.34 14.91
CA LYS A 14 -4.33 -9.27 15.91
C LYS A 14 -4.03 -7.94 15.18
N ALA A 15 -4.97 -7.00 15.20
CA ALA A 15 -4.76 -5.63 14.76
C ALA A 15 -3.73 -4.97 15.68
N ALA A 16 -2.45 -5.16 15.37
CA ALA A 16 -1.35 -4.44 15.95
C ALA A 16 -1.14 -3.16 15.12
N GLY A 17 -1.78 -2.09 15.55
CA GLY A 17 -1.63 -0.75 14.97
C GLY A 17 -1.72 0.32 16.03
N GLY A 18 -1.01 0.12 17.15
CA GLY A 18 -0.80 1.14 18.16
C GLY A 18 -0.11 2.36 17.55
N ALA A 19 -0.55 3.55 17.98
CA ALA A 19 -0.06 4.86 17.61
C ALA A 19 1.48 4.95 17.68
N GLY A 20 2.14 4.91 16.53
CA GLY A 20 3.57 5.20 16.40
C GLY A 20 3.74 6.62 15.88
N ALA A 21 3.91 7.57 16.81
CA ALA A 21 4.29 8.95 16.50
C ALA A 21 5.56 9.00 15.63
N GLY A 22 5.55 9.88 14.63
CA GLY A 22 6.75 10.59 14.19
C GLY A 22 7.27 10.36 12.77
N GLY A 23 7.71 9.16 12.42
CA GLY A 23 8.63 8.93 11.29
C GLY A 23 8.01 8.55 9.93
N PRO A 24 8.85 8.46 8.88
CA PRO A 24 8.44 8.01 7.54
C PRO A 24 7.71 6.66 7.56
N LEU A 25 6.76 6.52 6.65
CA LEU A 25 5.88 5.36 6.54
C LEU A 25 5.65 5.01 5.07
N ALA A 26 5.67 3.72 4.78
CA ALA A 26 5.17 3.13 3.55
C ALA A 26 4.02 2.16 3.89
N ALA A 27 2.84 2.42 3.35
CA ALA A 27 1.69 1.52 3.43
C ALA A 27 1.62 0.69 2.13
N LEU A 28 1.60 -0.63 2.28
CA LEU A 28 1.78 -1.63 1.23
C LEU A 28 0.49 -2.42 1.05
N PHE A 29 -0.01 -2.47 -0.19
CA PHE A 29 -1.20 -3.23 -0.58
C PHE A 29 -0.83 -4.22 -1.68
N ASN A 30 -1.33 -5.46 -1.57
CA ASN A 30 -0.94 -6.63 -2.38
C ASN A 30 0.58 -6.89 -2.40
N LEU A 31 1.27 -6.48 -1.34
CA LEU A 31 2.72 -6.66 -1.13
C LEU A 31 2.92 -7.30 0.25
N ASP A 32 2.28 -8.45 0.43
CA ASP A 32 2.23 -9.17 1.71
C ASP A 32 3.60 -9.74 2.10
N ALA A 33 3.84 -9.77 3.41
CA ALA A 33 5.02 -10.44 3.95
C ALA A 33 4.95 -11.95 3.65
N GLY A 34 6.10 -12.57 3.35
CA GLY A 34 6.21 -13.96 2.91
C GLY A 34 6.08 -14.16 1.41
N THR A 35 5.83 -13.09 0.64
CA THR A 35 5.98 -13.10 -0.82
C THR A 35 7.37 -12.59 -1.18
N SER A 36 8.01 -13.15 -2.21
CA SER A 36 9.37 -12.75 -2.60
C SER A 36 9.50 -11.24 -2.82
N ARG A 37 8.52 -10.63 -3.50
CA ARG A 37 8.51 -9.18 -3.74
C ARG A 37 8.16 -8.38 -2.49
N GLY A 38 7.15 -8.79 -1.72
CA GLY A 38 6.76 -8.11 -0.49
C GLY A 38 7.89 -8.08 0.55
N ASP A 39 8.65 -9.18 0.67
CA ASP A 39 9.81 -9.26 1.56
C ASP A 39 10.98 -8.40 1.07
N ALA A 40 11.25 -8.39 -0.24
CA ALA A 40 12.28 -7.53 -0.84
C ALA A 40 11.96 -6.03 -0.63
N VAL A 41 10.73 -5.60 -0.88
CA VAL A 41 10.28 -4.22 -0.63
C VAL A 41 10.46 -3.86 0.84
N ARG A 42 10.05 -4.74 1.76
CA ARG A 42 10.19 -4.50 3.21
C ARG A 42 11.65 -4.44 3.66
N ALA A 43 12.52 -5.26 3.08
CA ALA A 43 13.95 -5.21 3.37
C ALA A 43 14.56 -3.86 2.97
N VAL A 44 14.24 -3.36 1.76
CA VAL A 44 14.69 -2.04 1.30
C VAL A 44 14.14 -0.93 2.21
N LEU A 45 12.84 -0.96 2.53
CA LEU A 45 12.23 0.03 3.44
C LEU A 45 12.91 0.03 4.82
N ALA A 46 13.22 -1.14 5.37
CA ALA A 46 13.91 -1.27 6.65
C ALA A 46 15.32 -0.69 6.62
N GLN A 47 16.10 -0.98 5.56
CA GLN A 47 17.44 -0.40 5.36
C GLN A 47 17.39 1.14 5.28
N GLN A 48 16.31 1.68 4.71
CA GLN A 48 16.10 3.13 4.59
C GLN A 48 15.45 3.77 5.83
N GLY A 49 15.22 3.00 6.90
CA GLY A 49 14.56 3.49 8.12
C GLY A 49 13.11 3.94 7.91
N ILE A 50 12.42 3.37 6.92
CA ILE A 50 11.02 3.64 6.61
C ILE A 50 10.17 2.50 7.18
N ARG A 51 9.15 2.86 7.96
CA ARG A 51 8.26 1.86 8.55
C ARG A 51 7.35 1.29 7.47
N ALA A 52 7.24 -0.04 7.40
CA ALA A 52 6.29 -0.71 6.51
C ALA A 52 4.99 -1.04 7.28
N LYS A 53 3.84 -0.76 6.67
CA LYS A 53 2.50 -1.14 7.15
C LYS A 53 1.77 -1.89 6.06
N THR A 54 1.16 -3.02 6.38
CA THR A 54 0.28 -3.73 5.43
C THR A 54 -1.11 -3.10 5.46
N VAL A 55 -1.69 -2.90 4.29
CA VAL A 55 -3.09 -2.51 4.09
C VAL A 55 -3.85 -3.75 3.63
N THR A 56 -4.90 -4.12 4.36
CA THR A 56 -5.76 -5.25 4.00
C THR A 56 -7.01 -4.78 3.25
N VAL A 57 -7.75 -5.72 2.67
CA VAL A 57 -9.00 -5.44 1.94
C VAL A 57 -10.01 -4.67 2.81
N ASP A 58 -10.11 -4.98 4.10
CA ASP A 58 -11.02 -4.27 5.03
C ASP A 58 -10.69 -2.78 5.18
N MET A 59 -9.46 -2.38 4.86
CA MET A 59 -8.98 -1.01 4.99
C MET A 59 -9.15 -0.19 3.70
N LEU A 60 -9.62 -0.81 2.61
CA LEU A 60 -9.74 -0.16 1.31
C LEU A 60 -10.76 1.00 1.30
N GLY A 61 -11.78 0.92 2.17
CA GLY A 61 -12.74 2.01 2.36
C GLY A 61 -12.21 3.16 3.22
N ASP A 62 -11.11 2.97 3.95
CA ASP A 62 -10.59 3.97 4.87
C ASP A 62 -10.04 5.19 4.16
N PRO A 63 -10.13 6.39 4.76
CA PRO A 63 -9.46 7.55 4.22
C PRO A 63 -7.94 7.34 4.24
N VAL A 64 -7.25 7.75 3.19
CA VAL A 64 -5.78 7.69 3.06
C VAL A 64 -5.06 8.26 4.27
N GLY A 65 -5.59 9.33 4.87
CA GLY A 65 -5.06 9.91 6.09
C GLY A 65 -5.10 8.97 7.30
N ALA A 66 -6.12 8.11 7.41
CA ALA A 66 -6.17 7.09 8.47
C ALA A 66 -5.15 5.97 8.21
N ILE A 67 -5.01 5.55 6.95
CA ILE A 67 -3.97 4.60 6.54
C ILE A 67 -2.58 5.12 6.94
N ALA A 68 -2.32 6.40 6.68
CA ALA A 68 -1.07 7.09 6.97
C ALA A 68 -0.88 7.47 8.45
N GLY A 69 -1.90 7.33 9.30
CA GLY A 69 -1.84 7.70 10.71
C GLY A 69 -1.83 9.21 10.97
N LEU A 70 -2.43 10.00 10.08
CA LEU A 70 -2.60 11.45 10.27
C LEU A 70 -3.51 11.74 11.47
N THR A 71 -3.14 12.77 12.24
CA THR A 71 -3.96 13.26 13.35
C THR A 71 -5.33 13.72 12.85
N GLY A 72 -6.39 13.30 13.54
CA GLY A 72 -7.78 13.61 13.17
C GLY A 72 -8.42 12.62 12.19
N PHE A 73 -7.67 11.66 11.64
CA PHE A 73 -8.20 10.61 10.76
C PHE A 73 -8.43 9.31 11.52
N ARG A 74 -9.48 8.57 11.15
CA ARG A 74 -9.82 7.27 11.75
C ARG A 74 -10.26 6.27 10.69
N HIS A 75 -9.95 5.01 10.94
CA HIS A 75 -10.45 3.89 10.16
C HIS A 75 -11.99 3.81 10.26
N LEU A 76 -12.63 3.63 9.11
CA LEU A 76 -14.03 3.31 8.99
C LEU A 76 -14.19 1.87 9.49
N LYS A 77 -14.84 1.70 10.63
CA LYS A 77 -15.11 0.37 11.22
C LYS A 77 -16.24 -0.36 10.45
N LYS A 78 -16.15 -0.37 9.13
CA LYS A 78 -17.12 -0.96 8.21
C LYS A 78 -16.37 -1.81 7.17
N PRO A 79 -16.91 -2.95 6.75
CA PRO A 79 -16.35 -3.70 5.65
C PRO A 79 -16.25 -2.85 4.38
N PHE A 80 -15.24 -3.10 3.56
CA PHE A 80 -15.17 -2.53 2.23
C PHE A 80 -16.24 -3.17 1.34
N GLU A 81 -17.06 -2.33 0.71
CA GLU A 81 -18.10 -2.73 -0.24
C GLU A 81 -17.63 -2.34 -1.64
N GLY A 82 -17.11 -3.31 -2.40
CA GLY A 82 -16.60 -3.09 -3.75
C GLY A 82 -15.62 -4.18 -4.20
N GLU A 83 -15.21 -4.12 -5.45
CA GLU A 83 -14.18 -5.01 -5.98
C GLU A 83 -12.80 -4.48 -5.55
N PRO A 84 -11.98 -5.27 -4.84
CA PRO A 84 -10.65 -4.84 -4.44
C PRO A 84 -9.74 -4.72 -5.66
N PRO A 85 -8.92 -3.64 -5.77
CA PRO A 85 -7.93 -3.54 -6.82
C PRO A 85 -6.94 -4.72 -6.77
N GLN A 86 -6.55 -5.24 -7.92
CA GLN A 86 -5.63 -6.39 -8.02
C GLN A 86 -4.16 -5.96 -8.22
N VAL A 87 -3.88 -4.66 -8.12
CA VAL A 87 -2.55 -4.09 -8.34
C VAL A 87 -1.72 -4.08 -7.06
N GLU A 88 -0.40 -4.18 -7.20
CA GLU A 88 0.55 -3.87 -6.13
C GLU A 88 0.64 -2.37 -5.95
N PHE A 89 0.56 -1.88 -4.71
CA PHE A 89 0.54 -0.45 -4.43
C PHE A 89 1.37 -0.07 -3.21
N MET A 90 2.09 1.06 -3.31
CA MET A 90 2.84 1.66 -2.21
C MET A 90 2.44 3.12 -1.97
N LEU A 91 1.83 3.38 -0.82
CA LEU A 91 1.54 4.74 -0.33
C LEU A 91 2.68 5.22 0.59
N LEU A 92 3.21 6.40 0.32
CA LEU A 92 4.33 6.99 1.06
C LEU A 92 3.89 8.20 1.87
N HIS A 93 4.33 8.29 3.11
CA HIS A 93 4.08 9.42 4.00
C HIS A 93 5.36 9.87 4.69
N LYS A 94 5.64 11.18 4.64
CA LYS A 94 6.86 11.83 5.18
C LYS A 94 8.17 11.30 4.60
N VAL A 95 8.17 10.90 3.33
CA VAL A 95 9.38 10.58 2.58
C VAL A 95 9.73 11.80 1.72
N ALA A 96 10.76 12.54 2.12
CA ALA A 96 11.22 13.72 1.39
C ALA A 96 11.78 13.36 0.01
N GLY A 97 11.82 14.31 -0.92
CA GLY A 97 12.24 14.09 -2.32
C GLY A 97 13.55 13.32 -2.48
N GLY A 98 14.66 13.80 -1.89
CA GLY A 98 15.95 13.09 -2.00
C GLY A 98 15.92 11.65 -1.46
N ARG A 99 15.21 11.43 -0.34
CA ARG A 99 15.02 10.09 0.24
C ARG A 99 14.10 9.21 -0.60
N LEU A 100 13.16 9.80 -1.32
CA LEU A 100 12.30 9.09 -2.25
C LEU A 100 13.13 8.56 -3.42
N ASP A 101 14.00 9.38 -3.99
CA ASP A 101 14.86 8.97 -5.11
C ASP A 101 15.81 7.84 -4.70
N GLU A 102 16.43 7.94 -3.52
CA GLU A 102 17.25 6.87 -2.92
C GLU A 102 16.45 5.58 -2.70
N LEU A 103 15.23 5.68 -2.15
CA LEU A 103 14.33 4.54 -1.99
C LEU A 103 14.02 3.88 -3.34
N LEU A 104 13.65 4.67 -4.35
CA LEU A 104 13.30 4.15 -5.67
C LEU A 104 14.51 3.54 -6.39
N ALA A 105 15.72 4.08 -6.20
CA ALA A 105 16.94 3.47 -6.70
C ALA A 105 17.20 2.12 -6.02
N ALA A 106 17.14 2.07 -4.69
CA ALA A 106 17.34 0.82 -3.94
C ALA A 106 16.31 -0.26 -4.29
N LEU A 107 15.05 0.11 -4.55
CA LEU A 107 14.03 -0.85 -5.03
C LEU A 107 14.36 -1.40 -6.43
N ARG A 108 15.00 -0.63 -7.31
CA ARG A 108 15.44 -1.11 -8.63
C ARG A 108 16.60 -2.08 -8.51
N GLU A 109 17.60 -1.74 -7.70
CA GLU A 109 18.75 -2.63 -7.45
C GLU A 109 18.34 -3.97 -6.82
N ALA A 110 17.26 -3.97 -6.03
CA ALA A 110 16.71 -5.17 -5.41
C ALA A 110 15.69 -5.94 -6.29
N ASP A 111 15.48 -5.54 -7.55
CA ASP A 111 14.43 -6.08 -8.45
C ASP A 111 13.02 -6.09 -7.81
N ALA A 112 12.74 -5.06 -7.00
CA ALA A 112 11.54 -4.92 -6.17
C ALA A 112 10.74 -3.66 -6.54
N VAL A 113 10.77 -3.26 -7.81
CA VAL A 113 10.10 -2.05 -8.29
C VAL A 113 8.58 -2.17 -8.13
N VAL A 114 7.99 -1.19 -7.45
CA VAL A 114 6.53 -1.05 -7.36
C VAL A 114 6.07 0.00 -8.38
N GLY A 115 5.27 -0.43 -9.36
CA GLY A 115 4.75 0.42 -10.43
C GLY A 115 3.83 1.52 -9.88
N CYS A 116 2.71 1.13 -9.29
CA CYS A 116 1.72 2.04 -8.73
C CYS A 116 2.13 2.52 -7.33
N LYS A 117 2.31 3.83 -7.17
CA LYS A 117 2.75 4.45 -5.92
C LYS A 117 2.28 5.89 -5.83
N ALA A 118 2.05 6.38 -4.62
CA ALA A 118 1.62 7.76 -4.38
C ALA A 118 2.19 8.32 -3.07
N GLN A 119 2.33 9.64 -2.99
CA GLN A 119 2.54 10.34 -1.72
C GLN A 119 1.19 10.77 -1.11
N VAL A 120 1.12 10.79 0.21
CA VAL A 120 0.01 11.43 0.92
C VAL A 120 0.09 12.95 0.70
N THR A 121 -0.98 13.54 0.18
CA THR A 121 -1.10 14.97 -0.10
C THR A 121 -2.33 15.57 0.57
N GLN A 122 -2.45 16.90 0.55
CA GLN A 122 -3.67 17.58 1.01
C GLN A 122 -4.91 17.15 0.21
N HIS A 123 -4.73 16.80 -1.07
CA HIS A 123 -5.81 16.45 -1.98
C HIS A 123 -6.34 15.03 -1.73
N ASN A 124 -5.43 14.05 -1.58
CA ASN A 124 -5.83 12.64 -1.49
C ASN A 124 -6.09 12.14 -0.06
N ARG A 125 -5.68 12.87 0.99
CA ARG A 125 -5.78 12.38 2.38
C ARG A 125 -7.20 12.02 2.83
N LEU A 126 -8.23 12.63 2.23
CA LEU A 126 -9.64 12.40 2.53
C LEU A 126 -10.27 11.30 1.66
N TRP A 127 -9.58 10.85 0.62
CA TRP A 127 -10.11 9.87 -0.32
C TRP A 127 -10.12 8.48 0.30
N PRO A 128 -11.10 7.62 -0.04
CA PRO A 128 -10.99 6.18 0.21
C PRO A 128 -9.72 5.64 -0.43
N PHE A 129 -9.03 4.74 0.27
CA PHE A 129 -7.77 4.17 -0.21
C PHE A 129 -7.94 3.46 -1.57
N ALA A 130 -9.03 2.71 -1.76
CA ALA A 130 -9.34 2.09 -3.05
C ALA A 130 -9.44 3.09 -4.20
N THR A 131 -10.04 4.26 -3.97
CA THR A 131 -10.15 5.32 -4.98
C THR A 131 -8.76 5.81 -5.39
N LEU A 132 -7.86 6.05 -4.42
CA LEU A 132 -6.49 6.46 -4.72
C LEU A 132 -5.74 5.39 -5.54
N VAL A 133 -5.88 4.12 -5.16
CA VAL A 133 -5.24 3.01 -5.89
C VAL A 133 -5.72 2.98 -7.34
N ASN A 134 -7.04 3.00 -7.57
CA ASN A 134 -7.62 2.94 -8.91
C ASN A 134 -7.21 4.12 -9.81
N GLU A 135 -7.21 5.35 -9.27
CA GLU A 135 -6.81 6.54 -10.04
C GLU A 135 -5.35 6.45 -10.49
N VAL A 136 -4.45 6.12 -9.56
CA VAL A 136 -3.01 6.01 -9.86
C VAL A 136 -2.71 4.83 -10.78
N SER A 137 -3.43 3.71 -10.64
CA SER A 137 -3.30 2.58 -11.56
C SER A 137 -3.70 2.96 -12.98
N ARG A 138 -4.81 3.67 -13.16
CA ARG A 138 -5.25 4.14 -14.48
C ARG A 138 -4.24 5.08 -15.12
N GLU A 139 -3.66 6.01 -14.35
CA GLU A 139 -2.59 6.89 -14.82
C GLU A 139 -1.32 6.11 -15.21
N HIS A 140 -0.94 5.12 -14.40
CA HIS A 140 0.23 4.28 -14.66
C HIS A 140 0.08 3.46 -15.94
N GLU A 141 -1.09 2.87 -16.18
CA GLU A 141 -1.40 2.16 -17.42
C GLU A 141 -1.31 3.08 -18.64
N ALA A 142 -1.88 4.28 -18.55
CA ALA A 142 -1.84 5.25 -19.65
C ALA A 142 -0.40 5.71 -19.98
N MET A 143 0.43 5.94 -18.97
CA MET A 143 1.84 6.32 -19.16
C MET A 143 2.70 5.16 -19.65
N SER A 144 2.44 3.94 -19.18
CA SER A 144 3.17 2.74 -19.61
C SER A 144 2.85 2.40 -21.08
N ALA A 145 1.58 2.52 -21.48
CA ALA A 145 1.16 2.34 -22.87
C ALA A 145 1.73 3.42 -23.81
N ALA A 146 1.90 4.65 -23.33
CA ALA A 146 2.53 5.73 -24.10
C ALA A 146 4.03 5.50 -24.30
N ALA A 147 4.74 4.99 -23.29
CA ALA A 147 6.15 4.65 -23.38
C ALA A 147 6.42 3.50 -24.37
N ASP A 148 5.56 2.47 -24.37
CA ASP A 148 5.68 1.31 -25.27
C ASP A 148 5.44 1.67 -26.75
N ARG A 149 4.56 2.64 -27.04
CA ARG A 149 4.29 3.15 -28.40
C ARG A 149 5.44 3.94 -29.04
N THR A 150 6.45 4.29 -28.27
CA THR A 150 7.61 5.07 -28.77
C THR A 150 8.86 4.23 -28.98
N LYS A 151 8.75 2.91 -28.84
CA LYS A 151 9.81 1.95 -29.07
C LYS A 151 9.58 1.17 -30.36
#